data_AF-A0A0T6BCP1-F1
#
_entry.id   AF-A0A0T6BCP1-F1
#
_cell.length_a   1.000
_cell.length_b   1.000
_cell.length_c   1.000
_cell.angle_alpha   90.00
_cell.angle_beta   90.00
_cell.angle_gamma   90.00
#
_symmetry.space_group_name_H-M   'P 1'
#
loop_
_entity.id
_entity.type
_entity.pdbx_description
1 polymer ?
#
loop_
_entity_poly.entity_id
_entity_poly.type
_entity_poly.pdbx_seq_one_letter_code
_entity_poly.pdbx_strand_id
1 'polypeptide(L)'
;KVMGRFDEAVVCCKRQLDLSRELDDKLSEGRALYNLGNVYHSKGKHIGRVGHKDAGEFSDEVKASLNKAVDYYEENLMLMKDLGDIAAQGRACGNLGNTYYLLGNFAQAIKYHEERLSIARQFGDKAAERRAHSNLGNSHIFMGQFEEAAHHYKYAKEKASFSILSL
;
A
#
# COMPACT_ATOMS: atom_id res chain seq x y z
N LYS A 1 -21.07 -9.23 11.53
CA LYS A 1 -21.55 -8.61 10.28
C LYS A 1 -20.96 -7.20 10.24
N VAL A 2 -19.97 -6.93 9.38
CA VAL A 2 -19.10 -5.72 9.42
C VAL A 2 -19.57 -4.63 8.44
N MET A 3 -20.76 -4.78 7.84
CA MET A 3 -21.37 -3.70 7.06
C MET A 3 -21.81 -2.59 8.03
N GLY A 4 -21.23 -1.39 7.90
CA GLY A 4 -21.49 -0.20 8.74
C GLY A 4 -20.22 0.54 9.16
N ARG A 5 -19.18 -0.18 9.59
CA ARG A 5 -17.97 0.44 10.16
C ARG A 5 -17.09 1.19 9.14
N PHE A 6 -17.10 0.78 7.87
CA PHE A 6 -16.28 1.46 6.85
C PHE A 6 -16.84 2.83 6.50
N ASP A 7 -18.16 2.96 6.35
CA ASP A 7 -18.76 4.23 5.95
C ASP A 7 -18.68 5.25 7.09
N GLU A 8 -18.88 4.82 8.34
CA GLU A 8 -18.62 5.63 9.52
C GLU A 8 -17.15 6.08 9.61
N ALA A 9 -16.21 5.17 9.38
CA ALA A 9 -14.78 5.50 9.37
C ALA A 9 -14.43 6.52 8.28
N VAL A 10 -15.03 6.40 7.09
CA VAL A 10 -14.86 7.38 6.01
C VAL A 10 -15.37 8.75 6.43
N VAL A 11 -16.55 8.83 7.03
CA VAL A 11 -17.13 10.12 7.49
C VAL A 11 -16.22 10.78 8.52
N CYS A 12 -15.74 10.04 9.51
CA CYS A 12 -14.83 10.57 10.52
C CYS A 12 -13.51 11.06 9.91
N CYS A 13 -12.88 10.27 9.02
CA CYS A 13 -11.60 10.66 8.42
C CYS A 13 -11.76 11.85 7.44
N LYS A 14 -12.88 11.94 6.70
CA LYS A 14 -13.17 13.09 5.84
C LYS A 14 -13.35 14.36 6.64
N ARG A 15 -14.13 14.32 7.72
CA ARG A 15 -14.27 15.49 8.60
C ARG A 15 -12.94 15.95 9.18
N GLN A 16 -12.06 15.01 9.56
CA GLN A 16 -10.71 15.34 10.00
C GLN A 16 -9.89 15.98 8.88
N LEU A 17 -9.98 15.45 7.65
CA LEU A 17 -9.29 16.00 6.49
C LEU A 17 -9.72 17.45 6.22
N ASP A 18 -11.04 17.69 6.17
CA ASP A 18 -11.60 19.02 5.91
C ASP A 18 -11.14 20.02 6.97
N LEU A 19 -11.26 19.66 8.25
CA LEU A 19 -10.80 20.50 9.37
C LEU A 19 -9.29 20.78 9.29
N SER A 20 -8.47 19.76 8.99
CA SER A 20 -7.03 19.96 8.88
C SER A 20 -6.64 20.91 7.74
N ARG A 21 -7.39 20.90 6.63
CA ARG A 21 -7.19 21.83 5.52
C ARG A 21 -7.64 23.25 5.88
N GLU A 22 -8.78 23.39 6.55
CA GLU A 22 -9.25 24.70 7.05
C GLU A 22 -8.27 25.37 8.01
N LEU A 23 -7.58 24.57 8.83
CA LEU A 23 -6.58 25.03 9.79
C LEU A 23 -5.16 25.11 9.22
N ASP A 24 -4.96 24.75 7.95
CA ASP A 24 -3.65 24.61 7.29
C ASP A 24 -2.66 23.69 8.04
N ASP A 25 -3.17 22.69 8.77
CA ASP A 25 -2.37 21.66 9.45
C ASP A 25 -2.01 20.53 8.48
N LYS A 26 -0.90 20.72 7.75
CA LYS A 26 -0.39 19.74 6.77
C LYS A 26 -0.05 18.37 7.35
N LEU A 27 0.37 18.30 8.61
CA LEU A 27 0.70 17.01 9.24
C LEU A 27 -0.57 16.20 9.51
N SER A 28 -1.63 16.86 10.00
CA SER A 28 -2.92 16.21 10.24
C SER A 28 -3.66 15.91 8.94
N GLU A 29 -3.52 16.75 7.91
CA GLU A 29 -3.98 16.50 6.55
C GLU A 29 -3.38 15.21 6.00
N GLY A 30 -2.04 15.08 6.07
CA GLY A 30 -1.33 13.87 5.66
C GLY A 30 -1.83 12.62 6.39
N ARG A 31 -2.02 12.68 7.71
CA ARG A 31 -2.57 11.56 8.49
C ARG A 31 -3.98 11.18 8.05
N ALA A 32 -4.84 12.16 7.80
CA ALA A 32 -6.22 11.92 7.38
C ALA A 32 -6.30 11.27 5.99
N LEU A 33 -5.51 11.76 5.03
CA LEU A 33 -5.38 11.16 3.68
C LEU A 33 -4.94 9.70 3.75
N TYR A 34 -3.87 9.43 4.50
CA TYR A 34 -3.35 8.06 4.65
C TYR A 34 -4.39 7.13 5.29
N ASN A 35 -5.14 7.61 6.28
CA ASN A 35 -6.21 6.85 6.92
C ASN A 35 -7.37 6.56 5.97
N LEU A 36 -7.79 7.53 5.15
CA LEU A 36 -8.80 7.31 4.11
C LEU A 36 -8.34 6.24 3.12
N GLY A 37 -7.08 6.30 2.67
CA GLY A 37 -6.48 5.25 1.85
C GLY A 37 -6.60 3.86 2.50
N ASN A 38 -6.25 3.73 3.79
CA ASN A 38 -6.35 2.46 4.51
C ASN A 38 -7.78 1.94 4.63
N VAL A 39 -8.75 2.82 4.89
CA VAL A 39 -10.16 2.46 5.02
C VAL A 39 -10.69 1.94 3.68
N TYR A 40 -10.43 2.64 2.58
CA TYR A 40 -10.87 2.24 1.25
C TYR A 40 -10.18 0.96 0.75
N HIS A 41 -8.87 0.82 1.01
CA HIS A 41 -8.13 -0.41 0.70
C HIS A 41 -8.75 -1.61 1.44
N SER A 42 -9.02 -1.44 2.73
CA SER A 42 -9.61 -2.48 3.58
C SER A 42 -11.04 -2.82 3.14
N LYS A 43 -11.84 -1.81 2.74
CA LYS A 43 -13.19 -1.99 2.20
C LYS A 43 -13.14 -2.81 0.91
N GLY A 44 -12.29 -2.45 -0.05
CA GLY A 44 -12.11 -3.20 -1.31
C GLY A 44 -11.73 -4.66 -1.07
N LYS A 45 -10.74 -4.90 -0.19
CA LYS A 45 -10.32 -6.25 0.19
C LYS A 45 -11.43 -7.06 0.89
N HIS A 46 -12.26 -6.41 1.70
CA HIS A 46 -13.38 -7.05 2.37
C HIS A 46 -14.47 -7.46 1.38
N ILE A 47 -14.87 -6.55 0.49
CA ILE A 47 -15.89 -6.81 -0.54
C ILE A 47 -15.41 -7.95 -1.45
N GLY A 48 -14.15 -7.92 -1.90
CA GLY A 48 -13.59 -8.97 -2.75
C GLY A 48 -13.59 -10.36 -2.10
N ARG A 49 -13.44 -10.45 -0.77
CA ARG A 49 -13.51 -11.72 -0.03
C ARG A 49 -14.92 -12.25 0.19
N VAL A 50 -15.90 -11.35 0.35
CA VAL A 50 -17.29 -11.70 0.67
C VAL A 50 -18.13 -11.91 -0.60
N GLY A 51 -17.79 -11.23 -1.69
CA GLY A 51 -18.55 -11.23 -2.94
C GLY A 51 -18.14 -12.27 -3.99
N HIS A 52 -17.02 -13.00 -3.82
CA HIS A 52 -16.57 -13.98 -4.83
C HIS A 52 -17.21 -15.36 -4.63
N LYS A 53 -18.19 -15.67 -5.50
CA LYS A 53 -18.67 -17.02 -5.79
C LYS A 53 -18.34 -17.49 -7.22
N ASP A 54 -18.05 -16.58 -8.15
CA ASP A 54 -17.71 -16.90 -9.54
C ASP A 54 -16.37 -16.24 -9.94
N ALA A 55 -15.59 -16.97 -10.73
CA ALA A 55 -14.16 -16.74 -10.95
C ALA A 55 -13.84 -15.55 -11.87
N GLY A 56 -12.81 -14.77 -11.51
CA GLY A 56 -11.90 -14.14 -12.48
C GLY A 56 -11.79 -12.62 -12.44
N GLU A 57 -12.82 -11.88 -12.05
CA GLU A 57 -12.79 -10.41 -12.11
C GLU A 57 -13.37 -9.77 -10.85
N PHE A 58 -12.60 -8.86 -10.24
CA PHE A 58 -13.09 -8.02 -9.14
C PHE A 58 -14.32 -7.23 -9.60
N SER A 59 -15.37 -7.22 -8.78
CA SER A 59 -16.57 -6.42 -9.05
C SER A 59 -16.20 -4.94 -9.17
N ASP A 60 -17.00 -4.18 -9.93
CA ASP A 60 -16.80 -2.74 -10.09
C ASP A 60 -16.75 -2.00 -8.75
N GLU A 61 -17.46 -2.52 -7.73
CA GLU A 61 -17.44 -1.98 -6.37
C GLU A 61 -16.08 -2.16 -5.68
N VAL A 62 -15.41 -3.31 -5.87
CA VAL A 62 -14.05 -3.55 -5.37
C VAL A 62 -13.08 -2.61 -6.06
N LYS A 63 -13.13 -2.53 -7.40
CA LYS A 63 -12.26 -1.66 -8.20
C LYS A 63 -12.45 -0.20 -7.78
N ALA A 64 -13.70 0.26 -7.63
CA ALA A 64 -13.99 1.62 -7.19
C ALA A 64 -13.44 1.92 -5.79
N SER A 65 -13.53 0.97 -4.85
CA SER A 65 -12.97 1.13 -3.51
C SER A 65 -11.44 1.18 -3.53
N LEU A 66 -10.78 0.31 -4.32
CA LEU A 66 -9.33 0.31 -4.43
C LEU A 66 -8.80 1.55 -5.17
N ASN A 67 -9.47 2.04 -6.21
CA ASN A 67 -9.10 3.28 -6.88
C ASN A 67 -9.19 4.49 -5.96
N LYS A 68 -10.24 4.59 -5.12
CA LYS A 68 -10.28 5.63 -4.07
C LYS A 68 -9.10 5.53 -3.11
N ALA A 69 -8.68 4.32 -2.76
CA ALA A 69 -7.50 4.14 -1.92
C ALA A 69 -6.23 4.67 -2.61
N VAL A 70 -6.06 4.40 -3.91
CA VAL A 70 -4.98 4.97 -4.73
C VAL A 70 -5.00 6.49 -4.66
N ASP A 71 -6.14 7.12 -4.97
CA ASP A 71 -6.25 8.60 -4.99
C ASP A 71 -5.77 9.22 -3.67
N TYR A 72 -6.22 8.70 -2.53
CA TYR A 72 -5.80 9.22 -1.22
C TYR A 72 -4.34 8.93 -0.88
N TYR A 73 -3.79 7.79 -1.28
CA TYR A 73 -2.38 7.49 -1.06
C TYR A 73 -1.47 8.32 -1.96
N GLU A 74 -1.86 8.61 -3.21
CA GLU A 74 -1.09 9.48 -4.11
C GLU A 74 -1.10 10.92 -3.60
N GLU A 75 -2.26 11.43 -3.18
CA GLU A 75 -2.35 12.75 -2.56
C GLU A 75 -1.52 12.83 -1.27
N ASN A 76 -1.59 11.80 -0.41
CA ASN A 76 -0.73 11.69 0.75
C ASN A 76 0.76 11.70 0.36
N LEU A 77 1.15 10.90 -0.63
CA LEU A 77 2.55 10.80 -1.06
C LEU A 77 3.08 12.15 -1.56
N MET A 78 2.29 12.89 -2.33
CA MET A 78 2.65 14.23 -2.78
C MET A 78 2.87 15.18 -1.60
N LEU A 79 1.95 15.21 -0.64
CA LEU A 79 2.10 16.03 0.55
C LEU A 79 3.32 15.63 1.40
N MET A 80 3.60 14.33 1.54
CA MET A 80 4.77 13.86 2.30
C MET A 80 6.09 14.17 1.57
N LYS A 81 6.07 14.33 0.24
CA LYS A 81 7.21 14.85 -0.54
C LYS A 81 7.45 16.32 -0.22
N ASP A 82 6.39 17.13 -0.23
CA ASP A 82 6.49 18.57 0.08
C ASP A 82 6.96 18.83 1.52
N LEU A 83 6.53 18.01 2.47
CA LEU A 83 6.96 18.10 3.87
C LEU A 83 8.33 17.46 4.14
N GLY A 84 8.91 16.74 3.17
CA GLY A 84 10.18 16.04 3.34
C GLY A 84 10.13 14.83 4.29
N ASP A 85 8.95 14.28 4.60
CA ASP A 85 8.81 13.07 5.43
C ASP A 85 9.04 11.80 4.60
N ILE A 86 10.31 11.46 4.41
CA ILE A 86 10.72 10.28 3.62
C ILE A 86 10.17 8.97 4.21
N ALA A 87 10.06 8.88 5.54
CA ALA A 87 9.52 7.68 6.18
C ALA A 87 8.03 7.48 5.86
N ALA A 88 7.25 8.56 5.81
CA ALA A 88 5.86 8.54 5.40
C ALA A 88 5.69 8.27 3.90
N GLN A 89 6.55 8.83 3.05
CA GLN A 89 6.60 8.50 1.62
C GLN A 89 6.75 6.98 1.44
N GLY A 90 7.69 6.37 2.16
CA GLY A 90 7.88 4.91 2.12
C GLY A 90 6.62 4.14 2.53
N ARG A 91 5.85 4.60 3.52
CA ARG A 91 4.58 3.94 3.91
C ARG A 91 3.54 4.03 2.79
N ALA A 92 3.39 5.22 2.19
CA ALA A 92 2.48 5.44 1.07
C ALA A 92 2.83 4.56 -0.14
N CYS A 93 4.10 4.53 -0.57
CA CYS A 93 4.56 3.67 -1.68
C CYS A 93 4.28 2.18 -1.41
N GLY A 94 4.51 1.70 -0.18
CA GLY A 94 4.19 0.32 0.19
C GLY A 94 2.71 -0.02 0.00
N ASN A 95 1.82 0.89 0.41
CA ASN A 95 0.38 0.72 0.28
C ASN A 95 -0.14 0.92 -1.14
N LEU A 96 0.42 1.86 -1.91
CA LEU A 96 0.14 2.03 -3.33
C LEU A 96 0.49 0.76 -4.09
N GLY A 97 1.69 0.21 -3.87
CA GLY A 97 2.10 -1.04 -4.52
C GLY A 97 1.15 -2.19 -4.22
N ASN A 98 0.76 -2.36 -2.94
CA ASN A 98 -0.21 -3.39 -2.56
C ASN A 98 -1.60 -3.17 -3.21
N THR A 99 -2.02 -1.91 -3.34
CA THR A 99 -3.33 -1.57 -3.92
C THR A 99 -3.35 -1.81 -5.42
N TYR A 100 -2.29 -1.42 -6.15
CA TYR A 100 -2.14 -1.71 -7.57
C TYR A 100 -2.00 -3.22 -7.84
N TYR A 101 -1.33 -3.95 -6.96
CA TYR A 101 -1.28 -5.41 -7.03
C TYR A 101 -2.69 -6.02 -6.94
N LEU A 102 -3.53 -5.56 -6.01
CA LEU A 102 -4.93 -6.01 -5.92
C LEU A 102 -5.76 -5.57 -7.14
N LEU A 103 -5.45 -4.45 -7.77
CA LEU A 103 -6.09 -4.02 -9.02
C LEU A 103 -5.62 -4.81 -10.25
N GLY A 104 -4.62 -5.70 -10.11
CA GLY A 104 -4.00 -6.43 -11.22
C GLY A 104 -3.05 -5.57 -12.07
N ASN A 105 -2.76 -4.34 -11.66
CA ASN A 105 -1.80 -3.47 -12.33
C ASN A 105 -0.40 -3.70 -11.76
N PHE A 106 0.22 -4.81 -12.16
CA PHE A 106 1.51 -5.24 -11.62
C PHE A 106 2.66 -4.30 -11.98
N ALA A 107 2.59 -3.59 -13.11
CA ALA A 107 3.60 -2.61 -13.51
C ALA A 107 3.69 -1.43 -12.52
N GLN A 108 2.54 -0.85 -12.13
CA GLN A 108 2.52 0.18 -11.09
C GLN A 108 2.88 -0.39 -9.71
N ALA A 109 2.46 -1.63 -9.41
CA ALA A 109 2.83 -2.29 -8.16
C ALA A 109 4.35 -2.39 -8.00
N ILE A 110 5.06 -2.80 -9.05
CA ILE A 110 6.53 -2.88 -9.09
C ILE A 110 7.15 -1.51 -8.82
N LYS A 111 6.77 -0.48 -9.57
CA LYS A 111 7.31 0.89 -9.42
C LYS A 111 7.25 1.37 -7.96
N TYR A 112 6.09 1.24 -7.31
CA TYR A 112 5.92 1.70 -5.93
C TYR A 112 6.63 0.79 -4.91
N HIS A 113 6.74 -0.52 -5.17
CA HIS A 113 7.51 -1.41 -4.31
C HIS A 113 9.03 -1.19 -4.43
N GLU A 114 9.54 -0.78 -5.60
CA GLU A 114 10.93 -0.35 -5.78
C GLU A 114 11.22 0.95 -5.02
N GLU A 115 10.32 1.94 -5.06
CA GLU A 115 10.45 3.17 -4.27
C GLU A 115 10.45 2.85 -2.76
N ARG A 116 9.54 1.97 -2.30
CA ARG A 116 9.55 1.46 -0.92
C ARG A 116 10.87 0.78 -0.56
N LEU A 117 11.42 -0.03 -1.45
CA LEU A 117 12.69 -0.74 -1.23
C LEU A 117 13.86 0.24 -1.11
N SER A 118 13.91 1.25 -1.98
CA SER A 118 14.92 2.31 -1.96
C SER A 118 14.91 3.04 -0.61
N ILE A 119 13.73 3.47 -0.16
CA ILE A 119 13.56 4.13 1.13
C ILE A 119 13.94 3.19 2.29
N ALA A 120 13.51 1.93 2.26
CA ALA A 120 13.86 0.97 3.30
C ALA A 120 15.39 0.78 3.43
N ARG A 121 16.11 0.76 2.31
CA ARG A 121 17.58 0.71 2.29
C ARG A 121 18.21 1.96 2.88
N GLN A 122 17.68 3.15 2.57
CA GLN A 122 18.17 4.42 3.10
C GLN A 122 18.11 4.47 4.63
N PHE A 123 17.04 3.93 5.22
CA PHE A 123 16.88 3.86 6.68
C PHE A 123 17.48 2.59 7.32
N GLY A 124 18.03 1.67 6.53
CA GLY A 124 18.50 0.37 7.01
C GLY A 124 17.38 -0.53 7.57
N ASP A 125 16.12 -0.30 7.22
CA ASP A 125 14.96 -1.08 7.69
C ASP A 125 14.90 -2.43 6.97
N LYS A 126 15.62 -3.42 7.54
CA LYS A 126 15.71 -4.78 6.99
C LYS A 126 14.38 -5.51 6.94
N ALA A 127 13.44 -5.19 7.83
CA ALA A 127 12.12 -5.79 7.81
C ALA A 127 11.29 -5.26 6.62
N ALA A 128 11.35 -3.96 6.36
CA ALA A 128 10.71 -3.36 5.20
C ALA A 128 11.36 -3.76 3.87
N GLU A 129 12.70 -3.85 3.81
CA GLU A 129 13.39 -4.37 2.62
C GLU A 129 12.86 -5.77 2.27
N ARG A 130 12.77 -6.66 3.26
CA ARG A 130 12.28 -8.03 3.05
C ARG A 130 10.85 -8.05 2.51
N ARG A 131 9.95 -7.27 3.11
CA ARG A 131 8.56 -7.16 2.64
C ARG A 131 8.47 -6.62 1.21
N ALA A 132 9.26 -5.60 0.87
CA ALA A 132 9.31 -5.05 -0.48
C ALA A 132 9.82 -6.09 -1.50
N HIS A 133 10.88 -6.85 -1.17
CA HIS A 133 11.36 -7.94 -2.01
C HIS A 133 10.30 -9.04 -2.20
N SER A 134 9.60 -9.47 -1.15
CA SER A 134 8.51 -10.45 -1.30
C SER A 134 7.39 -9.95 -2.23
N ASN A 135 7.01 -8.68 -2.11
CA ASN A 135 5.98 -8.08 -2.96
C ASN A 135 6.42 -7.89 -4.42
N LEU A 136 7.68 -7.52 -4.66
CA LEU A 136 8.26 -7.46 -6.01
C LEU A 136 8.28 -8.85 -6.65
N GLY A 137 8.70 -9.87 -5.90
CA GLY A 137 8.66 -11.26 -6.34
C GLY A 137 7.26 -11.68 -6.78
N ASN A 138 6.24 -11.39 -5.98
CA ASN A 138 4.85 -11.68 -6.34
C ASN A 138 4.45 -10.95 -7.63
N SER A 139 4.76 -9.66 -7.76
CA SER A 139 4.36 -8.85 -8.92
C SER A 139 5.03 -9.35 -10.21
N HIS A 140 6.31 -9.72 -10.15
CA HIS A 140 7.05 -10.29 -11.29
C HIS A 140 6.50 -11.65 -11.73
N ILE A 141 6.05 -12.51 -10.80
CA ILE A 141 5.38 -13.78 -11.16
C ILE A 141 4.17 -13.52 -12.06
N PHE A 142 3.30 -12.57 -11.70
CA PHE A 142 2.11 -12.27 -12.48
C PHE A 142 2.39 -11.55 -13.82
N MET A 143 3.60 -11.01 -13.98
CA MET A 143 4.11 -10.47 -15.24
C MET A 143 4.85 -11.52 -16.10
N GLY A 144 5.00 -12.76 -15.62
CA GLY A 144 5.77 -13.81 -16.31
C GLY A 144 7.29 -13.63 -16.23
N GLN A 145 7.77 -12.73 -15.38
CA GLN A 145 9.19 -12.39 -15.17
C GLN A 145 9.79 -13.28 -14.09
N PHE A 146 9.95 -14.57 -14.40
CA PHE A 146 10.27 -15.59 -13.40
C PHE A 146 11.70 -15.48 -12.84
N GLU A 147 12.65 -14.98 -13.62
CA GLU A 147 14.04 -14.82 -13.18
C GLU A 147 14.16 -13.71 -12.12
N GLU A 148 13.53 -12.57 -12.39
CA GLU A 148 13.43 -11.43 -11.49
C GLU A 148 12.70 -11.81 -10.21
N ALA A 149 11.58 -12.54 -10.33
CA ALA A 149 10.86 -13.06 -9.18
C ALA A 149 11.75 -13.94 -8.29
N ALA A 150 12.48 -14.89 -8.90
CA ALA A 150 13.40 -15.77 -8.18
C ALA A 150 14.51 -14.99 -7.47
N HIS A 151 15.08 -13.96 -8.11
CA HIS A 151 16.06 -13.08 -7.51
C HIS A 151 15.50 -12.37 -6.26
N HIS A 152 14.30 -11.81 -6.34
CA HIS A 152 13.66 -11.14 -5.20
C HIS A 152 13.34 -12.11 -4.04
N TYR A 153 12.82 -13.30 -4.34
CA TYR A 153 12.55 -14.31 -3.31
C TYR A 153 13.83 -14.82 -2.64
N LYS A 154 14.92 -15.00 -3.40
CA LYS A 154 16.22 -15.38 -2.85
C LYS A 154 16.71 -14.36 -1.83
N TYR A 155 16.67 -13.07 -2.17
CA TYR A 155 17.03 -12.00 -1.23
C TYR A 155 16.16 -12.02 0.03
N ALA A 156 14.84 -12.13 -0.13
CA ALA A 156 13.90 -12.14 1.00
C ALA A 156 14.14 -13.32 1.97
N LYS A 157 14.54 -14.48 1.44
CA LYS A 157 14.83 -15.70 2.21
C LYS A 157 16.19 -15.65 2.91
N GLU A 158 17.26 -15.25 2.22
CA GLU A 158 18.62 -15.26 2.77
C GLU A 158 18.77 -14.31 3.97
N LYS A 159 18.14 -13.13 3.92
CA LYS A 159 18.17 -12.17 5.03
C LYS A 159 17.23 -12.52 6.19
N ALA A 160 16.35 -13.51 6.02
CA ALA A 160 15.57 -14.05 7.13
C ALA A 160 16.42 -14.97 8.02
N SER A 161 17.32 -15.75 7.43
CA SER A 161 18.16 -16.71 8.14
C SER A 161 19.26 -16.07 8.99
N PHE A 162 19.85 -14.95 8.56
CA PHE A 162 20.87 -14.24 9.35
C PHE A 162 20.32 -13.58 10.63
N SER A 163 19.02 -13.31 10.69
CA SER A 163 18.36 -12.74 11.87
C SER A 163 18.08 -13.77 12.98
N ILE A 164 18.11 -15.07 12.67
CA ILE A 164 17.82 -16.14 13.63
C ILE A 164 19.12 -16.71 14.24
N LEU A 165 20.24 -16.61 13.52
CA LEU A 165 21.56 -17.11 13.96
C LEU A 165 22.39 -16.09 14.78
N SER A 166 21.82 -14.94 15.14
CA SER A 166 22.49 -13.87 15.91
C SER A 166 21.89 -13.63 17.31
N LEU A 167 21.10 -14.58 17.81
CA LEU A 167 20.64 -14.67 19.20
C LEU A 167 21.13 -16.00 19.80
#